data_AF-A0A0A5GGD1-F1
#
_entry.id   AF-A0A0A5GGD1-F1
#
_cell.length_a   1.000
_cell.length_b   1.000
_cell.length_c   1.000
_cell.angle_alpha   90.00
_cell.angle_beta   90.00
_cell.angle_gamma   90.00
#
_symmetry.space_group_name_H-M   'P 1'
#
loop_
_entity.id
_entity.type
_entity.pdbx_description
1 polymer ?
#
loop_
_entity_poly.entity_id
_entity_poly.type
_entity_poly.pdbx_seq_one_letter_code
_entity_poly.pdbx_strand_id
1 'polypeptide(L)' 'MELLQFLEDENYSVLGYHQEEHEPETIIKLEEVQSNEQLLTQLQIVPLRMEYYPYDRKPCIVCFDNERCQKVFLYKTNN' A
#
# COMPACT_ATOMS: atom_id res chain seq x y z
N MET A 1 -12.06 0.10 -10.10
CA MET A 1 -11.81 0.84 -8.86
C MET A 1 -10.36 1.22 -8.85
N GLU A 2 -10.06 2.48 -8.61
CA GLU A 2 -8.70 3.00 -8.54
C GLU A 2 -8.18 2.92 -7.09
N LEU A 3 -6.98 2.37 -6.90
CA LEU A 3 -6.44 2.08 -5.57
C LEU A 3 -6.20 3.35 -4.75
N LEU A 4 -5.63 4.40 -5.36
CA LEU A 4 -5.34 5.68 -4.72
C LEU A 4 -6.63 6.32 -4.20
N GLN A 5 -7.65 6.43 -5.05
CA GLN A 5 -8.97 6.96 -4.65
C GLN A 5 -9.57 6.15 -3.49
N PHE A 6 -9.50 4.82 -3.57
CA PHE A 6 -9.99 3.96 -2.49
C PHE A 6 -9.28 4.23 -1.16
N LEU A 7 -7.94 4.40 -1.18
CA LEU A 7 -7.17 4.68 0.02
C LEU A 7 -7.52 6.04 0.63
N GLU A 8 -7.75 7.05 -0.21
CA GLU A 8 -8.21 8.38 0.20
C GLU A 8 -9.60 8.33 0.82
N ASP A 9 -10.56 7.64 0.18
CA ASP A 9 -11.93 7.49 0.67
C ASP A 9 -11.98 6.81 2.05
N GLU A 10 -11.07 5.85 2.30
CA GLU A 10 -10.91 5.15 3.58
C GLU A 10 -10.13 5.97 4.64
N ASN A 11 -9.70 7.18 4.31
CA ASN A 11 -8.89 8.11 5.13
C ASN A 11 -7.50 7.57 5.50
N TYR A 12 -6.89 6.77 4.62
CA TYR A 12 -5.47 6.47 4.74
C TYR A 12 -4.65 7.62 4.17
N SER A 13 -3.48 7.87 4.76
CA SER A 13 -2.59 8.96 4.36
C SER A 13 -1.16 8.51 4.10
N VAL A 14 -0.79 7.36 4.66
CA VAL A 14 0.56 6.81 4.56
C VAL A 14 0.48 5.31 4.32
N LEU A 15 1.32 4.83 3.41
CA LEU A 15 1.57 3.41 3.20
C LEU A 15 2.96 3.05 3.70
N GLY A 16 3.10 1.84 4.21
CA GLY A 16 4.40 1.26 4.55
C GLY A 16 4.56 -0.12 3.96
N TYR A 17 5.74 -0.46 3.48
CA TYR A 17 6.05 -1.82 3.01
C TYR A 17 7.53 -2.15 3.24
N HIS A 18 7.84 -3.44 3.36
CA HIS A 18 9.23 -3.92 3.41
C HIS A 18 9.59 -4.49 2.04
N GLN A 19 10.74 -4.10 1.49
CA GLN A 19 11.27 -4.69 0.25
C GLN A 19 11.75 -6.13 0.52
N GLU A 20 12.43 -6.34 1.66
CA GLU A 20 12.81 -7.65 2.18
C GLU A 20 12.46 -7.77 3.68
N GLU A 21 12.29 -8.99 4.20
CA GLU A 21 11.78 -9.24 5.58
C GLU A 21 12.60 -8.57 6.70
N HIS A 22 13.88 -8.31 6.45
CA HIS A 22 14.80 -7.70 7.43
C HIS A 22 15.12 -6.23 7.15
N GLU A 23 14.55 -5.66 6.09
CA GLU A 23 14.79 -4.26 5.74
C GLU A 23 13.86 -3.30 6.48
N PRO A 24 14.30 -2.05 6.69
CA PRO A 24 13.43 -1.01 7.23
C PRO A 24 12.19 -0.81 6.34
N GLU A 25 11.08 -0.43 6.98
CA GLU A 25 9.84 -0.12 6.26
C GLU A 25 10.06 1.11 5.36
N THR A 26 9.80 0.95 4.07
CA THR A 26 9.71 2.05 3.11
C THR A 26 8.34 2.71 3.27
N ILE A 27 8.35 4.05 3.39
CA ILE A 27 7.15 4.84 3.64
C ILE A 27 6.79 5.65 2.38
N ILE A 28 5.52 5.59 2.00
CA ILE A 28 4.93 6.40 0.92
C ILE A 28 3.85 7.28 1.53
N LYS A 29 3.95 8.59 1.33
CA LYS A 29 2.88 9.53 1.71
C LYS A 29 1.95 9.72 0.52
N LEU A 30 0.65 9.47 0.74
CA LEU A 30 -0.34 9.55 -0.35
C LEU A 30 -0.51 10.98 -0.88
N GLU A 31 -0.27 12.01 -0.07
CA GLU A 31 -0.30 13.41 -0.50
C GLU A 31 0.75 13.75 -1.60
N GLU A 32 1.80 12.94 -1.72
CA GLU A 32 2.88 13.10 -2.70
C GLU A 32 2.65 12.25 -3.98
N VAL A 33 1.54 11.50 -4.04
CA VAL A 33 1.20 10.57 -5.13
C VAL A 33 0.04 11.14 -5.94
N GLN A 34 0.23 11.27 -7.26
CA GLN A 34 -0.73 11.93 -8.15
C GLN A 34 -1.57 10.95 -8.98
N SER A 35 -1.15 9.69 -9.11
CA SER A 35 -1.88 8.67 -9.86
C SER A 35 -1.64 7.26 -9.32
N ASN A 36 -2.51 6.32 -9.71
CA ASN A 36 -2.31 4.90 -9.41
C ASN A 36 -1.03 4.35 -10.05
N GLU A 37 -0.66 4.76 -11.27
CA GLU A 37 0.56 4.25 -11.87
C GLU A 37 1.79 4.71 -11.09
N GLN A 38 1.80 5.97 -10.61
CA GLN A 38 2.86 6.46 -9.74
C GLN A 38 2.90 5.66 -8.43
N LEU A 39 1.75 5.39 -7.82
CA LEU A 39 1.64 4.60 -6.59
C LEU A 39 2.26 3.21 -6.76
N LEU A 40 1.83 2.48 -7.80
CA LEU A 40 2.29 1.13 -8.08
C LEU A 40 3.79 1.10 -8.46
N THR A 41 4.27 2.14 -9.14
CA THR A 41 5.71 2.32 -9.41
C THR A 41 6.51 2.49 -8.13
N GLN A 42 6.04 3.30 -7.18
CA GLN A 42 6.71 3.48 -5.89
C GLN A 42 6.66 2.22 -5.01
N LEU A 43 5.58 1.44 -5.11
CA LEU A 43 5.47 0.13 -4.47
C LEU A 43 6.30 -0.95 -5.17
N GLN A 44 6.85 -0.67 -6.36
CA GLN A 44 7.62 -1.59 -7.18
C GLN A 44 6.88 -2.92 -7.46
N ILE A 45 5.58 -2.82 -7.75
CA ILE A 45 4.73 -3.99 -7.98
C ILE A 45 3.69 -3.72 -9.06
N VAL A 46 3.43 -4.74 -9.88
CA VAL A 46 2.31 -4.77 -10.83
C VAL A 46 1.35 -5.87 -10.36
N PRO A 47 0.37 -5.54 -9.49
CA PRO A 47 -0.45 -6.55 -8.84
C PRO A 47 -1.42 -7.19 -9.83
N LEU A 48 -1.44 -8.52 -9.87
CA LEU A 48 -2.46 -9.32 -10.55
C LEU A 48 -3.71 -9.49 -9.68
N ARG A 49 -3.51 -9.49 -8.36
CA ARG A 49 -4.54 -9.61 -7.35
C ARG A 49 -4.18 -8.77 -6.13
N MET A 50 -5.17 -8.20 -5.49
CA MET A 50 -5.04 -7.51 -4.21
C MET A 50 -6.07 -8.05 -3.23
N GLU A 51 -5.66 -8.19 -1.97
CA GLU A 51 -6.53 -8.60 -0.87
C GLU A 51 -6.45 -7.55 0.24
N TYR A 52 -7.60 -7.05 0.69
CA TYR A 52 -7.68 -6.00 1.71
C TYR A 52 -8.08 -6.60 3.07
N TYR A 53 -7.27 -6.31 4.09
CA TYR A 53 -7.44 -6.79 5.46
C TYR A 53 -7.60 -5.59 6.41
N PRO A 54 -8.79 -4.97 6.48
CA PRO A 54 -9.04 -3.76 7.29
C PRO A 54 -9.01 -4.00 8.80
N TYR A 55 -9.35 -5.22 9.24
CA TYR A 55 -9.54 -5.54 10.66
C TYR A 55 -8.32 -6.18 11.33
N ASP A 56 -7.21 -6.32 10.58
CA ASP A 56 -5.94 -6.72 11.15
C ASP A 56 -5.46 -5.66 12.15
N ARG A 57 -4.67 -6.07 13.15
CA ARG A 57 -4.07 -5.14 14.13
C ARG A 57 -3.33 -3.98 13.45
N LYS A 58 -2.76 -4.23 12.27
CA LYS A 58 -2.17 -3.26 11.38
C LYS A 58 -2.85 -3.44 10.01
N PRO A 59 -3.82 -2.59 9.64
CA PRO A 59 -4.54 -2.74 8.38
C PRO A 59 -3.57 -2.81 7.19
N CYS A 60 -3.89 -3.65 6.22
CA CYS A 60 -2.99 -3.87 5.09
C CYS A 60 -3.71 -4.29 3.82
N ILE A 61 -3.05 -4.07 2.70
CA ILE A 61 -3.32 -4.70 1.41
C ILE A 61 -2.19 -5.66 1.11
N VAL A 62 -2.53 -6.88 0.71
CA VAL A 62 -1.55 -7.83 0.17
C VAL A 62 -1.67 -7.82 -1.34
N CYS A 63 -0.61 -7.36 -2.00
CA CYS A 63 -0.48 -7.32 -3.45
C CYS A 63 0.23 -8.60 -3.92
N PHE A 64 -0.36 -9.32 -4.87
CA PHE A 64 0.21 -10.53 -5.46
C PHE A 64 0.61 -10.25 -6.91
N ASP A 65 1.85 -10.56 -7.27
CA ASP A 65 2.29 -10.66 -8.65
C ASP A 65 2.61 -12.13 -9.00
N ASN A 66 3.27 -12.39 -10.14
CA ASN A 66 3.59 -13.75 -10.58
C ASN A 66 4.65 -14.46 -9.73
N GLU A 67 5.48 -13.71 -8.99
CA GLU A 67 6.68 -14.21 -8.34
C GLU A 67 6.59 -14.12 -6.81
N ARG A 68 5.88 -13.12 -6.31
CA ARG A 68 5.85 -12.79 -4.88
C ARG A 68 4.53 -12.16 -4.44
N CYS A 69 4.40 -12.05 -3.12
CA CYS A 69 3.40 -11.19 -2.49
C CYS A 69 4.09 -10.10 -1.67
N GLN A 70 3.55 -8.89 -1.71
CA GLN A 70 4.03 -7.75 -0.93
C GLN A 70 2.92 -7.26 -0.01
N LYS A 71 3.22 -7.20 1.29
CA LYS A 71 2.32 -6.65 2.30
C LYS A 71 2.54 -5.14 2.39
N VAL A 72 1.49 -4.38 2.08
CA VAL A 72 1.45 -2.93 2.16
C VAL A 72 0.57 -2.54 3.33
N PHE A 73 1.18 -2.03 4.39
CA PHE A 73 0.48 -1.55 5.56
C PHE A 73 -0.10 -0.17 5.33
N LEU A 74 -1.26 0.08 5.94
CA LEU A 74 -2.02 1.30 5.78
C LEU A 74 -2.06 2.04 7.11
N TYR A 75 -1.76 3.34 7.07
CA TYR A 75 -1.76 4.20 8.23
C TYR A 75 -2.64 5.41 7.98
N LYS A 76 -3.43 5.75 9.01
CA LYS A 76 -4.20 6.98 9.06
C LYS A 76 -3.36 8.03 9.77
N THR A 77 -3.47 9.29 9.38
CA THR A 77 -2.90 10.38 10.16
C THR A 77 -3.61 10.41 11.51
N ASN A 78 -2.87 10.35 12.61
CA ASN A 78 -3.42 10.69 13.91
C ASN A 78 -3.71 12.19 13.89
N ASN A 79 -4.98 12.56 13.78
CA ASN A 79 -5.43 13.91 14.13
C ASN A 79 -5.30 14.14 15.64
#